data_AF-A0A024FDP6-F1
#
_entry.id   AF-A0A024FDP6-F1
#
_cell.length_a   1.000
_cell.length_b   1.000
_cell.length_c   1.000
_cell.angle_alpha   90.00
_cell.angle_beta   90.00
_cell.angle_gamma   90.00
#
_symmetry.space_group_name_H-M   'P 1'
#
loop_
_entity.id
_entity.type
_entity.pdbx_description
1 polymer ?
#
loop_
_entity_poly.entity_id
_entity_poly.type
_entity_poly.pdbx_seq_one_letter_code
_entity_poly.pdbx_strand_id
1 'polypeptide(L)'
;MNLEEKHIFSKLKLAITQKLLESNSAPQTIEDWKGDDIIAFQEDLFSNVKGRVSEKWFYTYIKHEAEKLPRIDILNLLSKYVGYQNWTAFKAEYTIENKTHKSKKSNKNLIWLIVIAPCILLAFSMLNSKNDYQFCFYDSIKNEPIGSVILNIKILKDGQSPIHKTTDSLGCFNYVTKDKELKFIVESPYYKTDTIVRQFNSEKNKIVKLVADDYALMLNYYTNKNISEWKTHREKLNTIFNDNAEIYQLFKNSNTIELYTKREFIQKLTIPTRSLRGMEILDKTIVDGKIVKLKFIIH
;
A
#
# COMPACT_ATOMS: atom_id res chain seq x y z
N MET A 1 -61.39 -12.64 -10.00
CA MET A 1 -59.97 -13.01 -9.88
C MET A 1 -59.18 -11.87 -10.48
N ASN A 2 -58.24 -11.28 -9.75
CA ASN A 2 -57.42 -10.20 -10.32
C ASN A 2 -56.42 -10.76 -11.35
N LEU A 3 -55.86 -9.91 -12.23
CA LEU A 3 -54.95 -10.33 -13.31
C LEU A 3 -53.72 -11.09 -12.79
N GLU A 4 -53.20 -10.70 -11.62
CA GLU A 4 -52.05 -11.34 -10.98
C GLU A 4 -52.38 -12.77 -10.51
N GLU A 5 -53.53 -12.95 -9.87
CA GLU A 5 -54.05 -14.25 -9.45
C GLU A 5 -54.32 -15.17 -10.65
N LYS A 6 -54.87 -14.63 -11.75
CA LYS A 6 -55.07 -15.39 -13.00
C LYS A 6 -53.73 -15.92 -13.53
N HIS A 7 -52.71 -15.06 -13.57
CA HIS A 7 -51.39 -15.43 -14.06
C HIS A 7 -50.71 -16.47 -13.17
N ILE A 8 -50.69 -16.27 -11.84
CA ILE A 8 -50.04 -17.21 -10.91
C ILE A 8 -50.77 -18.56 -10.91
N PHE A 9 -52.10 -18.56 -11.01
CA PHE A 9 -52.85 -19.81 -11.12
C PHE A 9 -52.58 -20.53 -12.45
N SER A 10 -52.39 -19.81 -13.56
CA SER A 10 -51.93 -20.41 -14.82
C SER A 10 -50.52 -21.02 -14.71
N LYS A 11 -49.61 -20.41 -13.96
CA LYS A 11 -48.30 -21.01 -13.65
C LYS A 11 -48.44 -22.30 -12.81
N LEU A 12 -49.35 -22.31 -11.83
CA LEU A 12 -49.64 -23.53 -11.06
C LEU A 12 -50.16 -24.65 -11.95
N LYS A 13 -51.06 -24.35 -12.89
CA LYS A 13 -51.55 -25.31 -13.88
C LYS A 13 -50.42 -25.94 -14.69
N LEU A 14 -49.49 -25.13 -15.20
CA LEU A 14 -48.32 -25.62 -15.94
C LEU A 14 -47.41 -26.52 -15.07
N ALA A 15 -47.16 -26.12 -13.82
CA ALA A 15 -46.36 -26.91 -12.90
C ALA A 15 -47.01 -28.27 -12.57
N ILE A 16 -48.35 -28.29 -12.45
CA ILE A 16 -49.12 -29.54 -12.26
C ILE A 16 -48.94 -30.45 -13.47
N THR A 17 -49.03 -29.92 -14.70
CA THR A 17 -48.83 -30.71 -15.91
C THR A 17 -47.43 -31.28 -15.99
N GLN A 18 -46.41 -30.46 -15.74
CA GLN A 18 -45.03 -30.92 -15.74
C GLN A 18 -44.81 -32.02 -14.71
N LYS A 19 -45.40 -31.87 -13.51
CA LYS A 19 -45.29 -32.87 -12.45
C LYS A 19 -45.96 -34.19 -12.82
N LEU A 20 -47.15 -34.15 -13.41
CA LEU A 20 -47.85 -35.36 -13.83
C LEU A 20 -47.09 -36.09 -14.96
N LEU A 21 -46.48 -35.35 -15.88
CA LEU A 21 -45.71 -35.91 -16.99
C LEU A 21 -44.42 -36.63 -16.57
N GLU A 22 -43.97 -36.46 -15.31
CA GLU A 22 -42.84 -37.23 -14.76
C GLU A 22 -43.20 -38.70 -14.54
N SER A 23 -44.47 -39.01 -14.21
CA SER A 23 -44.93 -40.35 -13.82
C SER A 23 -46.00 -40.93 -14.75
N ASN A 24 -46.67 -40.11 -15.56
CA ASN A 24 -47.81 -40.49 -16.39
C ASN A 24 -47.74 -39.86 -17.80
N SER A 25 -48.51 -40.40 -18.74
CA SER A 25 -48.67 -39.82 -20.09
C SER A 25 -49.98 -39.05 -20.18
N ALA A 26 -49.93 -37.74 -20.48
CA ALA A 26 -51.09 -36.87 -20.65
C ALA A 26 -50.78 -35.75 -21.68
N PRO A 27 -51.79 -35.02 -22.21
CA PRO A 27 -51.55 -33.84 -23.04
C PRO A 27 -50.72 -32.75 -22.31
N GLN A 28 -49.91 -31.99 -23.06
CA GLN A 28 -49.04 -30.93 -22.50
C GLN A 28 -49.82 -29.72 -21.98
N THR A 29 -51.06 -29.53 -22.43
CA THR A 29 -51.95 -28.47 -21.95
C THR A 29 -52.97 -29.09 -21.00
N ILE A 30 -53.01 -28.64 -19.73
CA ILE A 30 -53.92 -29.20 -18.73
C ILE A 30 -55.39 -29.00 -19.10
N GLU A 31 -55.70 -27.95 -19.85
CA GLU A 31 -57.02 -27.66 -20.39
C GLU A 31 -57.46 -28.66 -21.46
N ASP A 32 -56.59 -29.53 -21.98
CA ASP A 32 -56.95 -30.55 -22.98
C ASP A 32 -57.25 -31.91 -22.36
N TRP A 33 -56.97 -32.10 -21.07
CA TRP A 33 -57.15 -33.38 -20.35
C TRP A 33 -58.59 -33.87 -20.39
N LYS A 34 -58.80 -35.15 -20.70
CA LYS A 34 -60.11 -35.83 -20.76
C LYS A 34 -60.31 -36.72 -19.54
N GLY A 35 -61.44 -37.42 -19.46
CA GLY A 35 -61.82 -38.24 -18.29
C GLY A 35 -60.69 -39.13 -17.78
N ASP A 36 -60.03 -39.90 -18.65
CA ASP A 36 -58.93 -40.79 -18.27
C ASP A 36 -57.71 -40.02 -17.75
N ASP A 37 -57.35 -38.88 -18.36
CA ASP A 37 -56.25 -38.02 -17.90
C ASP A 37 -56.56 -37.40 -16.52
N ILE A 38 -57.83 -37.01 -16.31
CA ILE A 38 -58.29 -36.45 -15.03
C ILE A 38 -58.25 -37.51 -13.93
N ILE A 39 -58.62 -38.75 -14.23
CA ILE A 39 -58.52 -39.88 -13.29
C ILE A 39 -57.05 -40.15 -12.95
N ALA A 40 -56.17 -40.24 -13.96
CA ALA A 40 -54.73 -40.42 -13.74
C ALA A 40 -54.15 -39.31 -12.86
N PHE A 41 -54.53 -38.05 -13.09
CA PHE A 41 -54.15 -36.94 -12.22
C PHE A 41 -54.66 -37.10 -10.80
N GLN A 42 -55.93 -37.51 -10.60
CA GLN A 42 -56.50 -37.69 -9.27
C GLN A 42 -55.79 -38.81 -8.49
N GLU A 43 -55.41 -39.90 -9.15
CA GLU A 43 -54.67 -41.02 -8.55
C GLU A 43 -53.24 -40.62 -8.19
N ASP A 44 -52.54 -39.90 -9.09
CA ASP A 44 -51.18 -39.42 -8.85
C ASP A 44 -51.15 -38.36 -7.72
N LEU A 45 -52.13 -37.43 -7.72
CA LEU A 45 -52.33 -36.46 -6.65
C LEU A 45 -52.56 -37.17 -5.30
N PHE A 46 -53.43 -38.17 -5.26
CA PHE A 46 -53.69 -38.93 -4.04
C PHE A 46 -52.47 -39.72 -3.57
N SER A 47 -51.70 -40.29 -4.50
CA SER A 47 -50.49 -41.05 -4.18
C SER A 47 -49.43 -40.16 -3.52
N ASN A 48 -49.22 -38.96 -4.05
CA ASN A 48 -48.19 -38.02 -3.59
C ASN A 48 -48.57 -37.23 -2.33
N VAL A 49 -49.81 -36.70 -2.25
CA VAL A 49 -50.19 -35.77 -1.17
C VAL A 49 -51.40 -36.21 -0.34
N LYS A 50 -51.95 -37.41 -0.61
CA LYS A 50 -53.09 -38.01 0.12
C LYS A 50 -54.35 -37.13 0.14
N GLY A 51 -54.48 -36.19 -0.80
CA GLY A 51 -55.68 -35.40 -1.03
C GLY A 51 -56.31 -35.69 -2.38
N ARG A 52 -57.56 -35.25 -2.58
CA ARG A 52 -58.34 -35.48 -3.80
C ARG A 52 -59.03 -34.20 -4.24
N VAL A 53 -59.17 -34.03 -5.55
CA VAL A 53 -60.08 -33.05 -6.16
C VAL A 53 -61.16 -33.80 -6.93
N SER A 54 -62.37 -33.27 -6.97
CA SER A 54 -63.45 -33.89 -7.76
C SER A 54 -63.31 -33.56 -9.24
N GLU A 55 -63.84 -34.41 -10.11
CA GLU A 55 -63.89 -34.14 -11.55
C GLU A 55 -64.65 -32.83 -11.85
N LYS A 56 -65.77 -32.60 -11.16
CA LYS A 56 -66.51 -31.33 -11.23
C LYS A 56 -65.62 -30.12 -10.88
N TRP A 57 -64.74 -30.25 -9.89
CA TRP A 57 -63.80 -29.18 -9.53
C TRP A 57 -62.82 -28.92 -10.68
N PHE A 58 -62.31 -29.97 -11.32
CA PHE A 58 -61.39 -29.86 -12.45
C PHE A 58 -62.04 -29.11 -13.61
N TYR A 59 -63.26 -29.47 -14.00
CA TYR A 59 -63.97 -28.72 -15.05
C TYR A 59 -64.21 -27.25 -14.66
N THR A 60 -64.59 -26.99 -13.42
CA THR A 60 -64.89 -25.63 -12.94
C THR A 60 -63.67 -24.71 -12.98
N TYR A 61 -62.50 -25.18 -12.52
CA TYR A 61 -61.33 -24.30 -12.32
C TYR A 61 -60.21 -24.49 -13.34
N ILE A 62 -60.11 -25.67 -13.96
CA ILE A 62 -59.07 -25.96 -14.94
C ILE A 62 -59.59 -25.72 -16.35
N LYS A 63 -60.69 -26.36 -16.75
CA LYS A 63 -61.23 -26.28 -18.13
C LYS A 63 -61.90 -24.94 -18.47
N HIS A 64 -62.60 -24.35 -17.51
CA HIS A 64 -63.30 -23.09 -17.72
C HIS A 64 -62.52 -21.90 -17.15
N GLU A 65 -62.74 -20.71 -17.72
CA GLU A 65 -62.23 -19.47 -17.15
C GLU A 65 -62.97 -19.12 -15.85
N ALA A 66 -62.50 -19.69 -14.73
CA ALA A 66 -63.09 -19.43 -13.43
C ALA A 66 -63.02 -17.95 -13.04
N GLU A 67 -64.15 -17.39 -12.61
CA GLU A 67 -64.22 -16.00 -12.14
C GLU A 67 -63.45 -15.78 -10.83
N LYS A 68 -63.24 -16.84 -10.03
CA LYS A 68 -62.59 -16.81 -8.72
C LYS A 68 -61.58 -17.93 -8.60
N LEU A 69 -60.58 -17.73 -7.74
CA LEU A 69 -59.62 -18.78 -7.39
C LEU A 69 -60.33 -19.93 -6.66
N PRO A 70 -59.80 -21.17 -6.79
CA PRO A 70 -60.18 -22.25 -5.90
C PRO A 70 -59.98 -21.87 -4.43
N ARG A 71 -60.69 -22.58 -3.54
CA ARG A 71 -60.50 -22.43 -2.10
C ARG A 71 -59.04 -22.71 -1.71
N ILE A 72 -58.58 -22.05 -0.64
CA ILE A 72 -57.17 -22.05 -0.22
C ILE A 72 -56.65 -23.44 0.17
N ASP A 73 -57.51 -24.32 0.67
CA ASP A 73 -57.22 -25.72 0.97
C ASP A 73 -56.81 -26.49 -0.30
N ILE A 74 -57.56 -26.31 -1.40
CA ILE A 74 -57.24 -26.93 -2.68
C ILE A 74 -55.96 -26.32 -3.27
N LEU A 75 -55.77 -25.01 -3.18
CA LEU A 75 -54.54 -24.37 -3.64
C LEU A 75 -53.31 -24.85 -2.87
N ASN A 76 -53.43 -25.03 -1.55
CA ASN A 76 -52.37 -25.59 -0.72
C ASN A 76 -52.06 -27.04 -1.10
N LEU A 77 -53.10 -27.86 -1.33
CA LEU A 77 -52.96 -29.24 -1.78
C LEU A 77 -52.19 -29.33 -3.09
N LEU A 78 -52.58 -28.54 -4.08
CA LEU A 78 -51.95 -28.52 -5.40
C LEU A 78 -50.52 -27.97 -5.35
N SER A 79 -50.28 -26.95 -4.52
CA SER A 79 -48.92 -26.41 -4.32
C SER A 79 -48.01 -27.46 -3.68
N LYS A 80 -48.52 -28.25 -2.74
CA LYS A 80 -47.80 -29.38 -2.15
C LYS A 80 -47.48 -30.47 -3.15
N TYR A 81 -48.42 -30.75 -4.05
CA TYR A 81 -48.22 -31.73 -5.12
C TYR A 81 -47.06 -31.35 -6.04
N VAL A 82 -46.93 -30.06 -6.37
CA VAL A 82 -45.81 -29.55 -7.19
C VAL A 82 -44.55 -29.20 -6.39
N GLY A 83 -44.46 -29.63 -5.12
CA GLY A 83 -43.23 -29.54 -4.31
C GLY A 83 -43.09 -28.33 -3.40
N TYR A 84 -44.11 -27.46 -3.27
CA TYR A 84 -44.08 -26.28 -2.40
C TYR A 84 -44.82 -26.54 -1.08
N GLN A 85 -44.47 -25.82 0.00
CA GLN A 85 -45.11 -26.05 1.31
C GLN A 85 -46.62 -25.76 1.31
N ASN A 86 -47.06 -24.72 0.59
CA ASN A 86 -48.44 -24.25 0.50
C ASN A 86 -48.59 -23.20 -0.62
N TRP A 87 -49.81 -22.71 -0.84
CA TRP A 87 -50.13 -21.70 -1.86
C TRP A 87 -49.39 -20.37 -1.66
N THR A 88 -49.15 -19.96 -0.41
CA THR A 88 -48.42 -18.70 -0.15
C THR A 88 -46.95 -18.83 -0.55
N ALA A 89 -46.32 -19.97 -0.32
CA ALA A 89 -44.97 -20.28 -0.78
C ALA A 89 -44.88 -20.33 -2.31
N PHE A 90 -45.84 -21.00 -2.96
CA PHE A 90 -45.92 -21.02 -4.43
C PHE A 90 -46.11 -19.61 -5.01
N LYS A 91 -47.08 -18.85 -4.46
CA LYS A 91 -47.36 -17.48 -4.89
C LYS A 91 -46.15 -16.57 -4.73
N ALA A 92 -45.37 -16.72 -3.66
CA ALA A 92 -44.18 -15.89 -3.40
C ALA A 92 -43.14 -16.02 -4.53
N GLU A 93 -42.89 -17.22 -5.02
CA GLU A 93 -41.94 -17.48 -6.12
C GLU A 93 -42.35 -16.74 -7.40
N TYR A 94 -43.62 -16.88 -7.81
CA TYR A 94 -44.12 -16.31 -9.07
C TYR A 94 -44.57 -14.84 -8.98
N THR A 95 -44.76 -14.32 -7.76
CA THR A 95 -44.92 -12.87 -7.53
C THR A 95 -43.57 -12.14 -7.70
N ILE A 96 -42.45 -12.84 -7.52
CA ILE A 96 -41.11 -12.31 -7.78
C ILE A 96 -40.85 -12.23 -9.30
N GLU A 97 -41.32 -13.21 -10.09
CA GLU A 97 -41.22 -13.17 -11.56
C GLU A 97 -41.99 -11.99 -12.18
N ASN A 98 -43.21 -11.67 -11.71
CA ASN A 98 -43.96 -10.52 -12.23
C ASN A 98 -43.40 -9.14 -11.83
N LYS A 99 -42.45 -9.08 -10.88
CA LYS A 99 -41.65 -7.86 -10.61
C LYS A 99 -40.41 -7.73 -11.50
N THR A 100 -40.27 -8.57 -12.52
CA THR A 100 -39.11 -8.51 -13.43
C THR A 100 -39.39 -7.93 -14.83
N HIS A 101 -40.63 -7.52 -15.17
CA HIS A 101 -40.90 -6.74 -16.40
C HIS A 101 -41.51 -5.34 -16.22
N LYS A 102 -41.76 -4.90 -14.99
CA LYS A 102 -41.55 -3.48 -14.63
C LYS A 102 -40.31 -3.47 -13.78
N SER A 103 -39.19 -3.06 -14.39
CA SER A 103 -37.96 -2.85 -13.65
C SER A 103 -38.32 -2.09 -12.37
N LYS A 104 -38.02 -2.66 -11.20
CA LYS A 104 -37.46 -1.82 -10.16
C LYS A 104 -36.47 -0.90 -10.90
N LYS A 105 -36.61 0.43 -10.78
CA LYS A 105 -35.41 1.26 -10.65
C LYS A 105 -34.68 0.78 -9.38
N SER A 106 -34.11 -0.41 -9.46
CA SER A 106 -33.03 -0.90 -8.64
C SER A 106 -31.87 -0.69 -9.57
N ASN A 107 -30.94 0.18 -9.18
CA ASN A 107 -29.70 0.46 -9.90
C ASN A 107 -28.97 -0.86 -10.19
N LYS A 108 -29.35 -1.58 -11.24
CA LYS A 108 -28.64 -2.75 -11.76
C LYS A 108 -27.40 -2.35 -12.56
N ASN A 109 -26.95 -1.09 -12.42
CA ASN A 109 -25.61 -0.64 -12.77
C ASN A 109 -24.68 -0.51 -11.54
N LEU A 110 -25.08 -0.94 -10.34
CA LEU A 110 -24.22 -0.85 -9.14
C LEU A 110 -23.32 -2.07 -8.90
N ILE A 111 -23.49 -3.18 -9.64
CA ILE A 111 -22.60 -4.35 -9.50
C ILE A 111 -21.22 -4.03 -10.08
N TRP A 112 -21.14 -3.29 -11.19
CA TRP A 112 -19.85 -2.79 -11.68
C TRP A 112 -19.23 -1.86 -10.62
N LEU A 113 -19.99 -1.04 -9.90
CA LEU A 113 -19.47 -0.25 -8.78
C LEU A 113 -18.85 -1.08 -7.65
N ILE A 114 -19.30 -2.32 -7.40
CA ILE A 114 -18.68 -3.22 -6.40
C ILE A 114 -17.31 -3.74 -6.88
N VAL A 115 -17.05 -3.78 -8.19
CA VAL A 115 -15.73 -4.17 -8.75
C VAL A 115 -14.87 -2.93 -9.01
N ILE A 116 -15.45 -1.90 -9.60
CA ILE A 116 -14.78 -0.63 -9.87
C ILE A 116 -14.37 0.06 -8.58
N ALA A 117 -15.22 0.14 -7.56
CA ALA A 117 -14.87 0.88 -6.34
C ALA A 117 -13.60 0.33 -5.67
N PRO A 118 -13.43 -1.00 -5.46
CA PRO A 118 -12.18 -1.54 -4.99
C PRO A 118 -11.05 -1.41 -6.03
N CYS A 119 -11.29 -1.54 -7.33
CA CYS A 119 -10.25 -1.27 -8.35
C CYS A 119 -9.77 0.19 -8.36
N ILE A 120 -10.68 1.16 -8.19
CA ILE A 120 -10.39 2.60 -8.08
C ILE A 120 -9.69 2.87 -6.76
N LEU A 121 -10.13 2.29 -5.64
CA LEU A 121 -9.45 2.41 -4.35
C LEU A 121 -8.03 1.82 -4.39
N LEU A 122 -7.85 0.66 -5.02
CA LEU A 122 -6.55 0.03 -5.22
C LEU A 122 -5.67 0.84 -6.17
N ALA A 123 -6.21 1.32 -7.29
CA ALA A 123 -5.49 2.19 -8.22
C ALA A 123 -5.08 3.49 -7.53
N PHE A 124 -5.98 4.13 -6.78
CA PHE A 124 -5.72 5.34 -6.01
C PHE A 124 -4.66 5.11 -4.93
N SER A 125 -4.69 3.96 -4.25
CA SER A 125 -3.67 3.54 -3.30
C SER A 125 -2.31 3.35 -3.96
N MET A 126 -2.24 2.65 -5.11
CA MET A 126 -1.00 2.50 -5.88
C MET A 126 -0.46 3.85 -6.38
N LEU A 127 -1.31 4.73 -6.89
CA LEU A 127 -0.96 6.08 -7.37
C LEU A 127 -0.44 7.00 -6.25
N ASN A 128 -0.88 6.78 -5.01
CA ASN A 128 -0.45 7.56 -3.84
C ASN A 128 0.56 6.85 -2.96
N SER A 129 1.05 5.69 -3.37
CA SER A 129 2.16 5.02 -2.69
C SER A 129 3.38 5.94 -2.68
N LYS A 130 4.06 5.98 -1.55
CA LYS A 130 5.34 6.68 -1.39
C LYS A 130 6.41 5.64 -1.15
N ASN A 131 7.60 5.99 -1.60
CA ASN A 131 8.82 5.22 -1.46
C ASN A 131 9.49 5.63 -0.14
N ASP A 132 9.68 4.66 0.74
CA ASP A 132 10.43 4.84 1.99
C ASP A 132 11.88 4.40 1.81
N TYR A 133 12.80 5.34 1.99
CA TYR A 133 14.24 5.10 1.90
C TYR A 133 14.85 5.13 3.29
N GLN A 134 15.68 4.13 3.59
CA GLN A 134 16.51 4.06 4.78
C GLN A 134 17.97 3.82 4.38
N PHE A 135 18.87 4.68 4.84
CA PHE A 135 20.31 4.50 4.68
C PHE A 135 21.00 4.54 6.03
N CYS A 136 21.95 3.64 6.23
CA CYS A 136 22.83 3.59 7.39
C CYS A 136 24.28 3.64 6.93
N PHE A 137 25.10 4.46 7.58
CA PHE A 137 26.46 4.71 7.15
C PHE A 137 27.47 3.92 7.98
N TYR A 138 28.43 3.33 7.29
CA TYR A 138 29.47 2.49 7.88
C TYR A 138 30.85 2.96 7.46
N ASP A 139 31.83 2.84 8.35
CA ASP A 139 33.23 3.04 7.99
C ASP A 139 33.66 1.95 6.99
N SER A 140 34.24 2.36 5.86
CA SER A 140 34.62 1.45 4.77
C SER A 140 35.70 0.44 5.15
N ILE A 141 36.56 0.75 6.13
CA ILE A 141 37.68 -0.07 6.57
C ILE A 141 37.28 -0.89 7.81
N LYS A 142 36.79 -0.22 8.86
CA LYS A 142 36.39 -0.88 10.12
C LYS A 142 35.11 -1.70 9.97
N ASN A 143 34.29 -1.36 8.98
CA ASN A 143 32.99 -1.99 8.76
C ASN A 143 32.06 -1.88 9.99
N GLU A 144 32.14 -0.73 10.69
CA GLU A 144 31.37 -0.39 11.87
C GLU A 144 30.39 0.77 11.57
N PRO A 145 29.23 0.83 12.24
CA PRO A 145 28.27 1.93 12.05
C PRO A 145 28.82 3.27 12.54
N ILE A 146 28.56 4.34 11.79
CA ILE A 146 29.00 5.70 12.10
C ILE A 146 27.95 6.39 12.98
N GLY A 147 27.83 5.98 14.24
CA GLY A 147 26.85 6.54 15.19
C GLY A 147 27.37 7.68 16.07
N SER A 148 28.69 7.81 16.23
CA SER A 148 29.33 8.79 17.11
C SER A 148 29.49 10.19 16.49
N VAL A 149 29.22 10.31 15.18
CA VAL A 149 29.35 11.56 14.41
C VAL A 149 28.04 11.78 13.67
N ILE A 150 27.44 12.96 13.83
CA ILE A 150 26.26 13.35 13.07
C ILE A 150 26.69 13.67 11.64
N LEU A 151 26.12 12.97 10.66
CA LEU A 151 26.37 13.21 9.25
C LEU A 151 25.31 14.18 8.70
N ASN A 152 25.75 15.15 7.88
CA ASN A 152 24.88 16.09 7.20
C ASN A 152 24.48 15.53 5.85
N ILE A 153 23.17 15.48 5.58
CA ILE A 153 22.60 14.91 4.36
C ILE A 153 21.91 16.04 3.58
N LYS A 154 22.30 16.21 2.32
CA LYS A 154 21.69 17.17 1.39
C LYS A 154 21.00 16.41 0.27
N ILE A 155 19.68 16.28 0.37
CA ILE A 155 18.87 15.60 -0.65
C ILE A 155 18.71 16.54 -1.83
N LEU A 156 19.07 16.06 -3.02
CA LEU A 156 19.04 16.83 -4.26
C LEU A 156 17.76 16.52 -5.04
N LYS A 157 17.07 17.58 -5.48
CA LYS A 157 15.90 17.50 -6.36
C LYS A 157 16.06 18.45 -7.53
N ASP A 158 15.58 18.04 -8.69
CA ASP A 158 15.69 18.85 -9.90
C ASP A 158 14.92 20.16 -9.77
N GLY A 159 15.58 21.26 -10.17
CA GLY A 159 15.02 22.61 -10.12
C GLY A 159 14.74 23.14 -8.71
N GLN A 160 15.22 22.47 -7.67
CA GLN A 160 14.96 22.84 -6.27
C GLN A 160 16.26 22.98 -5.48
N SER A 161 16.21 23.78 -4.41
CA SER A 161 17.29 23.83 -3.43
C SER A 161 17.37 22.51 -2.65
N PRO A 162 18.56 22.12 -2.14
CA PRO A 162 18.72 20.89 -1.38
C PRO A 162 17.89 20.87 -0.10
N ILE A 163 17.32 19.71 0.22
CA ILE A 163 16.63 19.47 1.49
C ILE A 163 17.64 18.90 2.48
N HIS A 164 17.80 19.57 3.62
CA HIS A 164 18.77 19.19 4.64
C HIS A 164 18.18 18.21 5.66
N LYS A 165 18.94 17.16 5.96
CA LYS A 165 18.68 16.16 7.00
C LYS A 165 19.97 15.82 7.73
N THR A 166 19.85 15.15 8.86
CA THR A 166 20.97 14.63 9.64
C THR A 166 20.72 13.16 9.96
N THR A 167 21.78 12.42 10.28
CA THR A 167 21.65 11.07 10.81
C THR A 167 21.17 11.05 12.26
N ASP A 168 20.58 9.93 12.65
CA ASP A 168 20.30 9.58 14.05
C ASP A 168 21.56 9.04 14.76
N SER A 169 21.41 8.64 16.03
CA SER A 169 22.48 8.07 16.86
C SER A 169 22.99 6.70 16.40
N LEU A 170 22.27 6.03 15.50
CA LEU A 170 22.68 4.77 14.87
C LEU A 170 23.43 5.01 13.55
N GLY A 171 23.61 6.28 13.16
CA GLY A 171 24.24 6.62 11.89
C GLY A 171 23.32 6.38 10.69
N CYS A 172 22.00 6.43 10.89
CA CYS A 172 21.02 6.20 9.84
C CYS A 172 20.18 7.45 9.55
N PHE A 173 19.57 7.53 8.36
CA PHE A 173 18.52 8.50 8.06
C PHE A 173 17.41 7.87 7.22
N ASN A 174 16.21 8.39 7.40
CA ASN A 174 15.00 7.97 6.67
C ASN A 174 14.46 9.12 5.83
N TYR A 175 13.93 8.80 4.65
CA TYR A 175 13.31 9.78 3.76
C TYR A 175 12.20 9.17 2.92
N VAL A 176 11.03 9.81 2.96
CA VAL A 176 9.83 9.36 2.24
C VAL A 176 9.55 10.29 1.06
N THR A 177 9.49 9.76 -0.16
CA THR A 177 9.23 10.53 -1.38
C THR A 177 8.41 9.72 -2.40
N LYS A 178 7.76 10.38 -3.36
CA LYS A 178 7.14 9.68 -4.51
C LYS A 178 8.17 9.28 -5.57
N ASP A 179 9.36 9.87 -5.52
CA ASP A 179 10.42 9.69 -6.51
C ASP A 179 11.00 8.27 -6.44
N LYS A 180 11.16 7.63 -7.61
CA LYS A 180 11.76 6.28 -7.72
C LYS A 180 13.28 6.29 -7.63
N GLU A 181 13.90 7.46 -7.69
CA GLU A 181 15.33 7.66 -7.45
C GLU A 181 15.51 8.69 -6.34
N LEU A 182 16.47 8.44 -5.45
CA LEU A 182 16.96 9.41 -4.48
C LEU A 182 18.42 9.72 -4.74
N LYS A 183 18.72 11.00 -4.92
CA LYS A 183 20.08 11.53 -5.00
C LYS A 183 20.36 12.42 -3.80
N PHE A 184 21.47 12.20 -3.11
CA PHE A 184 21.85 13.02 -1.96
C PHE A 184 23.37 13.11 -1.79
N ILE A 185 23.83 14.18 -1.15
CA ILE A 185 25.22 14.37 -0.73
C ILE A 185 25.30 14.07 0.77
N VAL A 186 26.31 13.32 1.18
CA VAL A 186 26.65 13.09 2.59
C VAL A 186 27.95 13.82 2.93
N GLU A 187 27.91 14.62 3.99
CA GLU A 187 29.03 15.45 4.45
C GLU A 187 29.31 15.18 5.92
N SER A 188 30.60 15.19 6.26
CA SER A 188 31.08 14.97 7.63
C SER A 188 32.42 15.66 7.85
N PRO A 189 32.74 16.08 9.08
CA PRO A 189 34.09 16.55 9.41
C PRO A 189 35.17 15.47 9.17
N TYR A 190 34.83 14.19 9.43
CA TYR A 190 35.80 13.08 9.53
C TYR A 190 35.70 12.04 8.42
N TYR A 191 34.71 12.14 7.54
CA TYR A 191 34.56 11.28 6.37
C TYR A 191 34.57 12.14 5.10
N LYS A 192 35.03 11.56 4.00
CA LYS A 192 35.01 12.25 2.70
C LYS A 192 33.57 12.48 2.26
N THR A 193 33.33 13.64 1.67
CA THR A 193 32.05 13.96 1.04
C THR A 193 31.80 12.99 -0.12
N ASP A 194 30.59 12.46 -0.19
CA ASP A 194 30.17 11.54 -1.25
C ASP A 194 28.78 11.91 -1.78
N THR A 195 28.53 11.61 -3.05
CA THR A 195 27.22 11.79 -3.69
C THR A 195 26.63 10.44 -4.02
N ILE A 196 25.53 10.10 -3.36
CA ILE A 196 24.88 8.81 -3.48
C ILE A 196 23.63 8.95 -4.34
N VAL A 197 23.47 8.00 -5.27
CA VAL A 197 22.26 7.84 -6.09
C VAL A 197 21.72 6.43 -5.86
N ARG A 198 20.44 6.31 -5.51
CA ARG A 198 19.80 5.01 -5.25
C ARG A 198 18.39 4.96 -5.84
N GLN A 199 18.08 3.86 -6.49
CA GLN A 199 16.74 3.55 -6.97
C GLN A 199 15.92 2.89 -5.85
N PHE A 200 14.62 3.20 -5.76
CA PHE A 200 13.68 2.53 -4.88
C PHE A 200 13.63 1.04 -5.21
N ASN A 201 13.52 0.19 -4.19
CA ASN A 201 13.46 -1.27 -4.33
C ASN A 201 14.77 -1.96 -4.76
N SER A 202 15.94 -1.33 -4.62
CA SER A 202 17.24 -2.03 -4.71
C SER A 202 17.51 -2.83 -3.41
N GLU A 203 16.80 -3.93 -3.19
CA GLU A 203 16.65 -4.65 -1.91
C GLU A 203 17.92 -5.20 -1.20
N LYS A 204 19.17 -4.79 -1.47
CA LYS A 204 20.34 -5.41 -0.80
C LYS A 204 21.39 -4.53 -0.15
N ASN A 205 21.31 -3.21 -0.21
CA ASN A 205 22.19 -2.39 0.64
C ASN A 205 21.49 -1.14 1.13
N LYS A 206 20.97 -1.18 2.36
CA LYS A 206 20.72 0.02 3.16
C LYS A 206 22.03 0.66 3.63
N ILE A 207 23.13 -0.05 3.47
CA ILE A 207 24.45 0.37 3.93
C ILE A 207 25.12 1.20 2.85
N VAL A 208 25.64 2.36 3.27
CA VAL A 208 26.56 3.18 2.50
C VAL A 208 27.89 3.18 3.24
N LYS A 209 28.95 2.71 2.57
CA LYS A 209 30.30 2.71 3.16
C LYS A 209 30.98 4.03 2.85
N LEU A 210 31.39 4.75 3.88
CA LEU A 210 32.10 6.01 3.76
C LEU A 210 33.59 5.80 3.99
N VAL A 211 34.39 6.50 3.19
CA VAL A 211 35.84 6.53 3.34
C VAL A 211 36.18 7.58 4.38
N ALA A 212 36.90 7.16 5.42
CA ALA A 212 37.42 8.08 6.41
C ALA A 212 38.33 9.12 5.75
N ASP A 213 38.34 10.32 6.30
CA ASP A 213 39.21 11.36 5.82
C ASP A 213 40.50 11.42 6.64
N ASP A 214 41.56 10.89 6.05
CA ASP A 214 42.86 10.73 6.70
C ASP A 214 43.41 12.06 7.23
N TYR A 215 43.22 13.17 6.51
CA TYR A 215 43.67 14.48 6.94
C TYR A 215 42.91 14.97 8.17
N ALA A 216 41.57 14.84 8.18
CA ALA A 216 40.78 15.25 9.34
C ALA A 216 41.02 14.36 10.56
N LEU A 217 41.12 13.04 10.37
CA LEU A 217 41.46 12.13 11.45
C LEU A 217 42.84 12.43 12.02
N MET A 218 43.82 12.72 11.15
CA MET A 218 45.17 13.06 11.56
C MET A 218 45.19 14.39 12.33
N LEU A 219 44.52 15.43 11.83
CA LEU A 219 44.40 16.71 12.53
C LEU A 219 43.73 16.54 13.91
N ASN A 220 42.65 15.77 13.99
CA ASN A 220 41.96 15.46 15.24
C ASN A 220 42.86 14.70 16.24
N TYR A 221 43.62 13.72 15.75
CA TYR A 221 44.60 13.02 16.58
C TYR A 221 45.62 14.01 17.16
N TYR A 222 46.06 14.98 16.36
CA TYR A 222 47.06 15.95 16.77
C TYR A 222 46.57 17.04 17.72
N THR A 223 45.31 17.45 17.62
CA THR A 223 44.75 18.45 18.53
C THR A 223 44.32 17.89 19.88
N ASN A 224 43.93 16.61 19.93
CA ASN A 224 43.26 16.06 21.10
C ASN A 224 44.09 15.02 21.88
N LYS A 225 45.24 14.55 21.37
CA LYS A 225 46.13 13.63 22.11
C LYS A 225 47.38 14.35 22.63
N ASN A 226 47.87 13.91 23.80
CA ASN A 226 49.16 14.37 24.33
C ASN A 226 50.29 13.71 23.55
N ILE A 227 51.03 14.49 22.77
CA ILE A 227 52.14 14.00 21.93
C ILE A 227 53.47 14.33 22.60
N SER A 228 54.37 13.36 22.67
CA SER A 228 55.73 13.52 23.20
C SER A 228 56.75 13.90 22.10
N GLU A 229 56.56 13.44 20.86
CA GLU A 229 57.51 13.60 19.75
C GLU A 229 57.12 14.72 18.76
N TRP A 230 57.21 15.97 19.22
CA TRP A 230 56.78 17.15 18.45
C TRP A 230 57.56 17.41 17.15
N LYS A 231 58.84 17.04 17.09
CA LYS A 231 59.72 17.33 15.94
C LYS A 231 59.33 16.52 14.69
N THR A 232 59.25 15.20 14.82
CA THR A 232 58.81 14.28 13.75
C THR A 232 57.38 14.59 13.31
N HIS A 233 56.55 15.02 14.26
CA HIS A 233 55.17 15.40 14.00
C HIS A 233 55.05 16.68 13.17
N ARG A 234 55.87 17.70 13.45
CA ARG A 234 55.91 18.95 12.67
C ARG A 234 56.27 18.71 11.21
N GLU A 235 57.22 17.83 10.94
CA GLU A 235 57.63 17.47 9.57
C GLU A 235 56.47 16.82 8.80
N LYS A 236 55.73 15.89 9.43
CA LYS A 236 54.54 15.28 8.82
C LYS A 236 53.41 16.27 8.56
N LEU A 237 53.18 17.23 9.47
CA LEU A 237 52.21 18.29 9.22
C LEU A 237 52.65 19.19 8.05
N ASN A 238 53.95 19.42 7.89
CA ASN A 238 54.45 20.23 6.78
C ASN A 238 54.24 19.55 5.41
N THR A 239 54.13 18.23 5.33
CA THR A 239 53.90 17.55 4.04
C THR A 239 52.45 17.60 3.58
N ILE A 240 51.50 17.70 4.52
CA ILE A 240 50.06 17.63 4.20
C ILE A 240 49.42 18.97 3.84
N PHE A 241 50.00 20.10 4.23
CA PHE A 241 49.49 21.43 3.87
C PHE A 241 50.20 21.97 2.64
N ASN A 242 49.45 22.60 1.74
CA ASN A 242 50.02 23.40 0.67
C ASN A 242 50.75 24.61 1.27
N ASP A 243 51.83 25.07 0.64
CA ASP A 243 52.65 26.17 1.18
C ASP A 243 51.87 27.47 1.29
N ASN A 244 50.86 27.67 0.43
CA ASN A 244 49.96 28.82 0.43
C ASN A 244 48.59 28.49 1.06
N ALA A 245 48.52 27.50 1.94
CA ALA A 245 47.26 27.12 2.57
C ALA A 245 46.67 28.26 3.41
N GLU A 246 45.38 28.53 3.21
CA GLU A 246 44.62 29.52 3.96
C GLU A 246 43.83 28.84 5.08
N ILE A 247 44.12 29.19 6.33
CA ILE A 247 43.58 28.51 7.50
C ILE A 247 42.78 29.50 8.34
N TYR A 248 41.50 29.21 8.58
CA TYR A 248 40.53 30.10 9.18
C TYR A 248 40.06 29.52 10.51
N GLN A 249 40.23 30.27 11.60
CA GLN A 249 39.55 30.01 12.85
C GLN A 249 38.30 30.90 12.93
N LEU A 250 37.13 30.27 13.07
CA LEU A 250 35.86 30.95 13.31
C LEU A 250 35.57 30.93 14.82
N PHE A 251 34.99 32.00 15.34
CA PHE A 251 34.59 32.08 16.74
C PHE A 251 33.07 31.91 16.86
N LYS A 252 32.60 30.96 17.68
CA LYS A 252 31.17 30.60 17.76
C LYS A 252 30.22 31.78 18.01
N ASN A 253 30.67 32.78 18.77
CA ASN A 253 29.85 33.88 19.25
C ASN A 253 30.19 35.22 18.58
N SER A 254 30.96 35.21 17.50
CA SER A 254 31.24 36.43 16.74
C SER A 254 31.44 36.14 15.26
N ASN A 255 31.20 37.15 14.43
CA ASN A 255 31.57 37.10 13.02
C ASN A 255 33.08 37.34 12.81
N THR A 256 33.88 37.21 13.87
CA THR A 256 35.33 37.36 13.82
C THR A 256 35.95 36.11 13.24
N ILE A 257 36.92 36.31 12.36
CA ILE A 257 37.72 35.26 11.77
C ILE A 257 39.17 35.60 12.02
N GLU A 258 39.95 34.60 12.43
CA GLU A 258 41.40 34.71 12.50
C GLU A 258 42.02 33.85 11.40
N LEU A 259 42.99 34.43 10.70
CA LEU A 259 43.67 33.80 9.56
C LEU A 259 45.06 33.36 9.98
N TYR A 260 45.43 32.16 9.56
CA TYR A 260 46.74 31.58 9.79
C TYR A 260 47.34 31.13 8.47
N THR A 261 48.63 31.41 8.32
CA THR A 261 49.48 30.71 7.34
C THR A 261 49.72 29.27 7.78
N LYS A 262 50.12 28.40 6.83
CA LYS A 262 50.60 27.03 7.13
C LYS A 262 51.57 27.00 8.30
N ARG A 263 52.56 27.90 8.30
CA ARG A 263 53.62 27.94 9.32
C ARG A 263 53.06 28.27 10.70
N GLU A 264 52.21 29.28 10.81
CA GLU A 264 51.63 29.72 12.08
C GLU A 264 50.70 28.65 12.65
N PHE A 265 49.87 28.03 11.81
CA PHE A 265 48.98 26.97 12.25
C PHE A 265 49.74 25.73 12.75
N ILE A 266 50.73 25.25 11.98
CA ILE A 266 51.56 24.11 12.39
C ILE A 266 52.34 24.44 13.67
N GLN A 267 52.84 25.67 13.81
CA GLN A 267 53.47 26.10 15.04
C GLN A 267 52.48 26.05 16.21
N LYS A 268 51.25 26.55 16.04
CA LYS A 268 50.21 26.52 17.08
C LYS A 268 49.82 25.09 17.48
N LEU A 269 49.77 24.16 16.52
CA LEU A 269 49.54 22.73 16.76
C LEU A 269 50.66 22.05 17.55
N THR A 270 51.91 22.49 17.36
CA THR A 270 53.09 21.82 17.90
C THR A 270 53.64 22.46 19.17
N ILE A 271 53.19 23.67 19.52
CA ILE A 271 53.47 24.26 20.82
C ILE A 271 52.70 23.44 21.87
N PRO A 272 53.36 23.03 22.99
CA PRO A 272 52.74 22.32 24.10
C PRO A 272 51.81 23.24 24.93
N THR A 273 50.90 23.93 24.25
CA THR A 273 49.83 24.73 24.83
C THR A 273 48.52 24.07 24.43
N ARG A 274 47.51 24.08 25.30
CA ARG A 274 46.17 23.55 24.99
C ARG A 274 45.40 24.41 23.97
N SER A 275 46.08 25.27 23.22
CA SER A 275 45.49 26.36 22.44
C SER A 275 44.59 25.89 21.30
N LEU A 276 44.76 24.64 20.82
CA LEU A 276 43.92 24.00 19.80
C LEU A 276 43.20 22.74 20.32
N ARG A 277 43.21 22.48 21.62
CA ARG A 277 42.45 21.36 22.19
C ARG A 277 40.96 21.64 22.01
N GLY A 278 40.19 20.63 21.59
CA GLY A 278 38.77 20.83 21.28
C GLY A 278 38.55 21.52 19.92
N MET A 279 39.54 21.52 19.03
CA MET A 279 39.35 21.95 17.65
C MET A 279 38.34 21.05 16.93
N GLU A 280 37.36 21.65 16.27
CA GLU A 280 36.44 20.99 15.35
C GLU A 280 36.61 21.55 13.94
N ILE A 281 36.80 20.66 12.97
CA ILE A 281 36.92 21.03 11.55
C ILE A 281 35.52 21.28 10.99
N LEU A 282 35.32 22.47 10.41
CA LEU A 282 34.07 22.84 9.76
C LEU A 282 34.10 22.54 8.26
N ASP A 283 35.22 22.84 7.60
CA ASP A 283 35.37 22.77 6.15
C ASP A 283 36.84 22.60 5.79
N LYS A 284 37.13 21.91 4.69
CA LYS A 284 38.49 21.76 4.16
C LYS A 284 38.46 21.57 2.65
N THR A 285 39.50 22.05 1.99
CA THR A 285 39.71 21.86 0.55
C THR A 285 41.06 21.23 0.32
N ILE A 286 41.08 20.17 -0.49
CA ILE A 286 42.28 19.42 -0.85
C ILE A 286 42.49 19.53 -2.36
N VAL A 287 43.71 19.88 -2.76
CA VAL A 287 44.16 19.92 -4.16
C VAL A 287 45.50 19.20 -4.22
N ASP A 288 45.67 18.28 -5.17
CA ASP A 288 46.89 17.49 -5.36
C ASP A 288 47.41 16.82 -4.07
N GLY A 289 46.50 16.29 -3.26
CA GLY A 289 46.85 15.61 -2.00
C GLY A 289 47.38 16.56 -0.92
N LYS A 290 47.13 17.88 -1.01
CA LYS A 290 47.47 18.85 0.02
C LYS A 290 46.28 19.70 0.43
N ILE A 291 46.18 20.01 1.71
CA ILE A 291 45.17 20.94 2.23
C ILE A 291 45.54 22.35 1.77
N VAL A 292 44.68 22.96 0.97
CA VAL A 292 44.82 24.36 0.51
C VAL A 292 43.95 25.32 1.31
N LYS A 293 42.89 24.81 1.95
CA LYS A 293 41.97 25.59 2.78
C LYS A 293 41.51 24.76 3.97
N LEU A 294 41.49 25.34 5.16
CA LEU A 294 40.96 24.72 6.36
C LEU A 294 40.16 25.74 7.16
N LYS A 295 38.94 25.40 7.58
CA LYS A 295 38.14 26.20 8.49
C LYS A 295 37.79 25.39 9.73
N PHE A 296 37.97 25.98 10.90
CA PHE A 296 37.73 25.28 12.16
C PHE A 296 37.19 26.21 13.24
N ILE A 297 36.65 25.62 14.30
CA ILE A 297 36.29 26.29 15.55
C ILE A 297 37.01 25.61 16.70
N ILE A 298 37.03 26.27 17.86
CA ILE A 298 37.51 25.69 19.12
C ILE A 298 36.36 25.78 20.12
N HIS A 299 36.12 24.70 20.85
CA HIS A 299 35.08 24.60 21.89
C HIS A 299 35.57 25.00 23.26
#